data_AF-A0A9P3PKS9-F1
#
_entry.id   AF-A0A9P3PKS9-F1
#
_cell.length_a   1.000
_cell.length_b   1.000
_cell.length_c   1.000
_cell.angle_alpha   90.00
_cell.angle_beta   90.00
_cell.angle_gamma   90.00
#
_symmetry.space_group_name_H-M   'P 1'
#
loop_
_entity.id
_entity.type
_entity.pdbx_description
1 polymer ?
#
loop_
_entity_poly.entity_id
_entity_poly.type
_entity_poly.pdbx_seq_one_letter_code
_entity_poly.pdbx_strand_id
1 'polypeptide(L)'
;MVLKHGRTGLGGPDDFELAVGSTDDGEKWAGGKVLKVMQTFAIIDAVVVVSRWYGGTMLGPARFSHIETCAAEVCQAFKRTEELRECISTLTTLDSVLAGLRAEYSGALSTEQSAASASRTAPKDYTDVDIEKGRRLIKARENAIKGVKLLLAKRRAATEKNEKEDRSDEQNEGLGGRRSSVCPPSA
;
A
#
# COMPACT_ATOMS: atom_id res chain seq x y z
N MET A 1 -15.32 -16.00 0.48
CA MET A 1 -16.48 -15.86 -0.45
C MET A 1 -16.56 -17.06 -1.37
N VAL A 2 -17.76 -17.44 -1.84
CA VAL A 2 -17.96 -18.53 -2.80
C VAL A 2 -18.72 -18.04 -4.02
N LEU A 3 -18.47 -18.67 -5.17
CA LEU A 3 -19.16 -18.35 -6.42
C LEU A 3 -20.58 -18.93 -6.38
N LYS A 4 -21.58 -18.10 -6.69
CA LYS A 4 -22.96 -18.58 -6.80
C LYS A 4 -23.07 -19.63 -7.90
N HIS A 5 -23.97 -20.57 -7.70
CA HIS A 5 -24.22 -21.62 -8.70
C HIS A 5 -24.57 -21.03 -10.08
N GLY A 6 -23.92 -21.52 -11.13
CA GLY A 6 -24.16 -21.09 -12.51
C GLY A 6 -23.62 -19.70 -12.88
N ARG A 7 -22.87 -19.03 -11.99
CA ARG A 7 -22.16 -17.78 -12.30
C ARG A 7 -20.71 -18.05 -12.69
N THR A 8 -20.13 -17.15 -13.48
CA THR A 8 -18.75 -17.26 -13.97
C THR A 8 -17.76 -16.44 -13.16
N GLY A 9 -18.24 -15.51 -12.31
CA GLY A 9 -17.40 -14.64 -11.48
C GLY A 9 -16.85 -13.42 -12.22
N LEU A 10 -17.16 -13.28 -13.51
CA LEU A 10 -16.79 -12.14 -14.35
C LEU A 10 -17.86 -11.04 -14.37
N GLY A 11 -19.09 -11.34 -13.92
CA GLY A 11 -20.23 -10.43 -13.93
C GLY A 11 -20.20 -9.36 -12.83
N GLY A 12 -19.17 -9.38 -11.98
CA GLY A 12 -18.99 -8.43 -10.89
C GLY A 12 -19.30 -9.03 -9.50
N PRO A 13 -19.43 -8.18 -8.47
CA PRO A 13 -19.55 -8.62 -7.08
C PRO A 13 -20.79 -9.49 -6.81
N ASP A 14 -21.86 -9.31 -7.59
CA ASP A 14 -23.12 -10.04 -7.42
C ASP A 14 -23.02 -11.53 -7.76
N ASP A 15 -21.96 -11.95 -8.46
CA ASP A 15 -21.70 -13.36 -8.76
C ASP A 15 -21.22 -14.14 -7.54
N PHE A 16 -20.82 -13.46 -6.47
CA PHE A 16 -20.30 -14.08 -5.25
C PHE A 16 -21.33 -14.02 -4.11
N GLU A 17 -21.25 -14.99 -3.20
CA GLU A 17 -21.98 -15.01 -1.94
C GLU A 17 -21.06 -15.35 -0.77
N LEU A 18 -21.50 -14.96 0.42
CA LEU A 18 -20.80 -15.30 1.65
C LEU A 18 -21.32 -16.65 2.15
N ALA A 19 -20.49 -17.69 2.05
CA ALA A 19 -20.75 -18.96 2.73
C ALA A 19 -20.57 -18.77 4.24
N VAL A 20 -21.64 -18.98 5.00
CA VAL A 20 -21.65 -18.94 6.46
C VAL A 20 -22.16 -20.26 7.01
N GLY A 21 -21.63 -20.70 8.15
CA GLY A 21 -22.05 -21.92 8.82
C GLY A 21 -21.67 -21.91 10.29
N SER A 22 -22.43 -22.65 11.10
CA SER A 22 -22.14 -22.85 12.51
C SER A 22 -22.57 -24.23 12.97
N THR A 23 -21.93 -24.72 14.04
CA THR A 23 -22.26 -25.98 14.71
C THR A 23 -22.31 -25.75 16.21
N ASP A 24 -23.27 -26.38 16.88
CA ASP A 24 -23.51 -26.21 18.32
C ASP A 24 -22.74 -27.22 19.18
N ASP A 25 -22.26 -28.32 18.60
CA ASP A 25 -21.51 -29.40 19.26
C ASP A 25 -22.02 -29.78 20.67
N GLY A 26 -23.32 -30.10 20.77
CA GLY A 26 -23.97 -30.49 22.02
C GLY A 26 -24.45 -29.33 22.91
N GLU A 27 -23.99 -28.09 22.69
CA GLU A 27 -24.48 -26.90 23.37
C GLU A 27 -25.43 -26.09 22.48
N LYS A 28 -26.71 -26.51 22.45
CA LYS A 28 -27.76 -25.88 21.62
C LYS A 28 -27.71 -24.35 21.70
N TRP A 29 -27.80 -23.71 20.52
CA TRP A 29 -27.78 -22.27 20.28
C TRP A 29 -26.42 -21.57 20.36
N ALA A 30 -25.36 -22.24 20.83
CA ALA A 30 -24.04 -21.62 20.98
C ALA A 30 -23.39 -21.25 19.63
N GLY A 31 -23.49 -22.10 18.61
CA GLY A 31 -22.91 -21.87 17.30
C GLY A 31 -23.53 -20.65 16.60
N GLY A 32 -24.85 -20.49 16.67
CA GLY A 32 -25.53 -19.31 16.14
C GLY A 32 -25.11 -18.01 16.84
N LYS A 33 -24.79 -18.09 18.13
CA LYS A 33 -24.32 -16.95 18.95
C LYS A 33 -22.91 -16.52 18.55
N VAL A 34 -22.01 -17.48 18.38
CA VAL A 34 -20.64 -17.21 17.87
C VAL A 34 -20.71 -16.63 16.46
N LEU A 35 -21.54 -17.20 15.58
CA LEU A 35 -21.70 -16.68 14.21
C LEU A 35 -22.20 -15.22 14.19
N LYS A 36 -23.16 -14.88 15.06
CA LYS A 36 -23.64 -13.49 15.21
C LYS A 36 -22.52 -12.54 15.63
N VAL A 37 -21.65 -12.96 16.54
CA VAL A 37 -20.49 -12.16 16.96
C VAL A 37 -19.54 -11.95 15.77
N MET A 38 -19.19 -13.01 15.05
CA MET A 38 -18.32 -12.91 13.86
C MET A 38 -18.89 -11.94 12.80
N GLN A 39 -20.20 -12.01 12.55
CA GLN A 39 -20.89 -11.09 11.63
C GLN A 39 -20.86 -9.65 12.12
N THR A 40 -21.05 -9.42 13.42
CA THR A 40 -20.99 -8.08 14.04
C THR A 40 -19.60 -7.46 13.89
N PHE A 41 -18.56 -8.27 14.03
CA PHE A 41 -17.19 -7.86 13.78
C PHE A 41 -16.80 -7.91 12.30
N ALA A 42 -17.70 -8.28 11.37
CA ALA A 42 -17.40 -8.41 9.94
C ALA A 42 -16.13 -9.24 9.64
N ILE A 43 -15.94 -10.33 10.39
CA ILE A 43 -14.83 -11.26 10.18
C ILE A 43 -15.14 -12.14 8.96
N ILE A 44 -14.19 -12.23 8.04
CA ILE A 44 -14.24 -13.09 6.85
C ILE A 44 -13.02 -14.01 6.82
N ASP A 45 -13.13 -15.12 6.10
CA ASP A 45 -12.06 -16.09 5.87
C ASP A 45 -11.40 -16.64 7.15
N ALA A 46 -12.18 -16.76 8.23
CA ALA A 46 -11.74 -17.34 9.50
C ALA A 46 -12.78 -18.30 10.09
N VAL A 47 -12.31 -19.25 10.91
CA VAL A 47 -13.14 -20.16 11.69
C VAL A 47 -12.87 -19.91 13.17
N VAL A 48 -13.93 -19.70 13.95
CA VAL A 48 -13.84 -19.51 15.41
C VAL A 48 -14.40 -20.75 16.10
N VAL A 49 -13.60 -21.34 16.98
CA VAL A 49 -13.99 -22.49 17.82
C VAL A 49 -13.93 -22.05 19.27
N VAL A 50 -15.03 -22.21 19.99
CA VAL A 50 -15.10 -21.92 21.43
C VAL A 50 -15.26 -23.22 22.18
N SER A 51 -14.24 -23.62 22.93
CA SER A 51 -14.30 -24.77 23.82
C SER A 51 -14.75 -24.34 25.21
N ARG A 52 -15.78 -24.98 25.76
CA ARG A 52 -16.26 -24.75 27.13
C ARG A 52 -16.19 -26.02 27.95
N TRP A 53 -15.68 -25.92 29.18
CA TRP A 53 -15.53 -27.03 30.11
C TRP A 53 -16.49 -26.88 31.30
N TYR A 54 -17.09 -27.98 31.75
CA TYR A 54 -17.95 -27.98 32.94
C TYR A 54 -17.12 -28.01 34.22
N GLY A 55 -17.20 -26.93 35.01
CA GLY A 55 -16.43 -26.77 36.25
C GLY A 55 -17.15 -27.17 37.55
N GLY A 56 -18.27 -27.91 37.47
CA GLY A 56 -19.01 -28.36 38.67
C GLY A 56 -20.25 -27.53 39.03
N THR A 57 -20.43 -26.35 38.45
CA THR A 57 -21.61 -25.48 38.66
C THR A 57 -22.37 -25.24 37.36
N MET A 58 -23.70 -25.37 37.40
CA MET A 58 -24.56 -25.07 36.25
C MET A 58 -24.75 -23.55 36.11
N LEU A 59 -24.12 -22.96 35.09
CA LEU A 59 -24.20 -21.52 34.80
C LEU A 59 -25.56 -21.07 34.21
N GLY A 60 -26.45 -22.01 33.85
CA GLY A 60 -27.71 -21.66 33.20
C GLY A 60 -27.47 -20.83 31.92
N PRO A 61 -28.33 -19.84 31.60
CA PRO A 61 -28.17 -18.98 30.42
C PRO A 61 -26.90 -18.13 30.40
N ALA A 62 -26.29 -17.84 31.56
CA ALA A 62 -25.11 -16.97 31.65
C ALA A 62 -23.90 -17.51 30.86
N ARG A 63 -23.83 -18.82 30.65
CA ARG A 63 -22.80 -19.46 29.81
C ARG A 63 -22.73 -18.91 28.39
N PHE A 64 -23.88 -18.52 27.82
CA PHE A 64 -23.91 -18.00 26.45
C PHE A 64 -23.26 -16.62 26.37
N SER A 65 -23.40 -15.80 27.41
CA SER A 65 -22.69 -14.52 27.49
C SER A 65 -21.17 -14.73 27.56
N HIS A 66 -20.70 -15.74 28.29
CA HIS A 66 -19.27 -16.09 28.29
C HIS A 66 -18.77 -16.55 26.91
N ILE A 67 -19.57 -17.34 26.20
CA ILE A 67 -19.25 -17.79 24.83
C ILE A 67 -19.19 -16.58 23.87
N GLU A 68 -20.19 -15.68 23.93
CA GLU A 68 -20.22 -14.46 23.13
C GLU A 68 -19.00 -13.56 23.42
N THR A 69 -18.68 -13.32 24.70
CA THR A 69 -17.53 -12.50 25.11
C THR A 69 -16.22 -13.11 24.64
N CYS A 70 -16.01 -14.41 24.84
CA CYS A 70 -14.79 -15.10 24.40
C CYS A 70 -14.63 -15.02 22.87
N ALA A 71 -15.71 -15.25 22.12
CA ALA A 71 -15.69 -15.09 20.66
C ALA A 71 -15.37 -13.65 20.25
N ALA A 72 -15.91 -12.65 20.95
CA ALA A 72 -15.68 -11.24 20.64
C ALA A 72 -14.21 -10.83 20.88
N GLU A 73 -13.60 -11.28 21.97
CA GLU A 73 -12.19 -11.03 22.27
C GLU A 73 -11.27 -11.59 21.19
N VAL A 74 -11.51 -12.83 20.77
CA VAL A 74 -10.76 -13.48 19.68
C VAL A 74 -10.96 -12.75 18.35
N CYS A 75 -12.20 -12.38 18.02
CA CYS A 75 -12.49 -11.60 16.81
C CYS A 75 -11.75 -10.26 16.81
N GLN A 76 -11.70 -9.58 17.96
CA GLN A 76 -11.00 -8.30 18.09
C GLN A 76 -9.47 -8.46 17.97
N ALA A 77 -8.92 -9.52 18.55
CA ALA A 77 -7.50 -9.84 18.39
C ALA A 77 -7.15 -10.14 16.93
N PHE A 78 -7.96 -10.98 16.26
CA PHE A 78 -7.80 -11.30 14.85
C PHE A 78 -7.81 -10.04 13.97
N LYS A 79 -8.77 -9.12 14.19
CA LYS A 79 -8.80 -7.84 13.45
C LYS A 79 -7.51 -7.04 13.59
N ARG A 80 -6.98 -6.91 14.80
CA ARG A 80 -5.72 -6.18 15.03
C ARG A 80 -4.56 -6.83 14.26
N THR A 81 -4.50 -8.16 14.23
CA THR A 81 -3.47 -8.89 13.47
C THR A 81 -3.61 -8.66 11.97
N GLU A 82 -4.82 -8.72 11.42
CA GLU A 82 -5.07 -8.46 10.00
C GLU A 82 -4.73 -7.01 9.62
N GLU A 83 -5.20 -6.02 10.39
CA GLU A 83 -4.85 -4.60 10.20
C GLU A 83 -3.33 -4.38 10.22
N LEU A 84 -2.62 -5.06 11.12
CA LEU A 84 -1.17 -4.97 11.19
C LEU A 84 -0.49 -5.60 9.95
N ARG A 85 -0.95 -6.76 9.49
CA ARG A 85 -0.44 -7.41 8.27
C ARG A 85 -0.63 -6.52 7.05
N GLU A 86 -1.80 -5.90 6.90
CA GLU A 86 -2.08 -4.93 5.83
C GLU A 86 -1.14 -3.72 5.90
N CYS A 87 -0.92 -3.19 7.11
CA CYS A 87 0.01 -2.08 7.32
C CYS A 87 1.43 -2.45 6.88
N ILE A 88 1.94 -3.62 7.28
CA ILE A 88 3.28 -4.09 6.92
C ILE A 88 3.40 -4.27 5.40
N SER A 89 2.43 -4.93 4.76
CA SER A 89 2.40 -5.12 3.29
C SER A 89 2.39 -3.79 2.53
N THR A 90 1.58 -2.84 3.00
CA THR A 90 1.54 -1.50 2.40
C THR A 90 2.89 -0.80 2.53
N LEU A 91 3.51 -0.91 3.69
CA LEU A 91 4.80 -0.28 3.98
C LEU A 91 5.91 -0.86 3.09
N THR A 92 6.03 -2.18 2.98
CA THR A 92 7.03 -2.82 2.10
C THR A 92 6.85 -2.44 0.63
N THR A 93 5.59 -2.30 0.19
CA THR A 93 5.25 -1.81 -1.14
C THR A 93 5.70 -0.36 -1.33
N LEU A 94 5.39 0.54 -0.39
CA LEU A 94 5.79 1.94 -0.45
C LEU A 94 7.32 2.10 -0.43
N ASP A 95 8.03 1.28 0.34
CA ASP A 95 9.50 1.26 0.36
C ASP A 95 10.08 0.84 -0.99
N SER A 96 9.50 -0.17 -1.64
CA SER A 96 9.90 -0.61 -2.99
C SER A 96 9.67 0.48 -4.04
N VAL A 97 8.51 1.15 -4.00
CA VAL A 97 8.21 2.30 -4.88
C VAL A 97 9.17 3.46 -4.65
N LEU A 98 9.44 3.79 -3.38
CA LEU A 98 10.36 4.86 -3.03
C LEU A 98 11.79 4.54 -3.48
N ALA A 99 12.23 3.29 -3.36
CA ALA A 99 13.52 2.83 -3.86
C ALA A 99 13.62 2.99 -5.39
N GLY A 100 12.58 2.59 -6.13
CA GLY A 100 12.50 2.77 -7.58
C GLY A 100 12.58 4.25 -8.01
N LEU A 101 11.79 5.12 -7.38
CA LEU A 101 11.80 6.56 -7.69
C LEU A 101 13.15 7.22 -7.34
N ARG A 102 13.80 6.79 -6.26
CA ARG A 102 15.14 7.26 -5.90
C ARG A 102 16.20 6.80 -6.90
N ALA A 103 16.10 5.56 -7.36
CA ALA A 103 17.00 5.03 -8.39
C ALA A 103 16.84 5.83 -9.69
N GLU A 104 15.60 6.10 -10.12
CA GLU A 104 15.31 6.92 -11.30
C GLU A 104 15.86 8.35 -11.14
N TYR A 105 15.62 8.99 -9.99
CA TYR A 105 16.14 10.33 -9.71
C TYR A 105 17.67 10.36 -9.69
N SER A 106 18.32 9.34 -9.11
CA SER A 106 19.78 9.22 -9.10
C SER A 106 20.35 8.94 -10.49
N GLY A 107 19.68 8.13 -11.32
CA GLY A 107 20.06 7.86 -12.70
C GLY A 107 19.98 9.12 -13.56
N ALA A 108 18.96 9.94 -13.33
CA ALA A 108 18.87 11.26 -13.95
C ALA A 108 19.94 12.23 -13.40
N LEU A 109 20.37 12.07 -12.14
CA LEU A 109 21.43 12.86 -11.47
C LEU A 109 22.84 12.53 -11.97
N SER A 110 23.11 11.29 -12.35
CA SER A 110 24.43 10.79 -12.76
C SER A 110 24.98 11.34 -14.08
N THR A 111 24.31 12.27 -14.76
CA THR A 111 24.90 13.01 -15.89
C THR A 111 25.88 14.09 -15.43
N GLU A 112 25.89 14.51 -14.16
CA GLU A 112 26.71 15.68 -13.75
C GLU A 112 27.66 15.56 -12.56
N GLN A 113 27.70 14.48 -11.76
CA GLN A 113 28.72 14.40 -10.70
C GLN A 113 28.95 12.99 -10.14
N SER A 114 30.20 12.55 -10.23
CA SER A 114 30.75 11.37 -9.57
C SER A 114 30.91 11.61 -8.06
N ALA A 115 30.64 10.56 -7.28
CA ALA A 115 31.14 10.30 -5.93
C ALA A 115 30.73 11.25 -4.77
N ALA A 116 29.52 11.06 -4.20
CA ALA A 116 29.29 11.25 -2.76
C ALA A 116 28.01 10.53 -2.26
N SER A 117 28.22 9.55 -1.37
CA SER A 117 27.25 9.00 -0.39
C SER A 117 25.92 8.42 -0.90
N ALA A 118 25.98 7.29 -1.61
CA ALA A 118 24.82 6.41 -1.74
C ALA A 118 24.72 5.54 -0.48
N SER A 119 24.06 6.03 0.58
CA SER A 119 23.58 5.14 1.64
C SER A 119 22.52 4.22 1.01
N ARG A 120 22.93 3.01 0.62
CA ARG A 120 22.03 1.94 0.20
C ARG A 120 21.23 1.59 1.45
N THR A 121 20.05 2.18 1.61
CA THR A 121 19.21 1.89 2.77
C THR A 121 18.73 0.45 2.60
N ALA A 122 19.29 -0.46 3.41
CA ALA A 122 18.90 -1.86 3.39
C ALA A 122 17.38 -2.00 3.59
N PRO A 123 16.75 -3.06 3.03
CA PRO A 123 15.35 -3.36 3.28
C PRO A 123 15.10 -3.35 4.79
N LYS A 124 14.16 -2.53 5.24
CA LYS A 124 13.82 -2.45 6.66
C LYS A 124 12.89 -3.60 6.99
N ASP A 125 13.23 -4.33 8.05
CA ASP A 125 12.36 -5.34 8.63
C ASP A 125 11.31 -4.66 9.51
N TYR A 126 10.05 -5.05 9.34
CA TYR A 126 8.88 -4.48 10.03
C TYR A 126 8.09 -5.53 10.82
N THR A 127 8.71 -6.68 11.11
CA THR A 127 8.07 -7.79 11.85
C THR A 127 7.61 -7.45 13.27
N ASP A 128 8.22 -6.47 13.94
CA ASP A 128 7.92 -6.05 15.33
C ASP A 128 7.29 -4.64 15.42
N VAL A 129 6.52 -4.24 14.42
CA VAL A 129 5.89 -2.91 14.39
C VAL A 129 4.49 -2.97 15.00
N ASP A 130 4.15 -2.00 15.84
CA ASP A 130 2.78 -1.79 16.33
C ASP A 130 1.94 -1.00 15.31
N ILE A 131 0.61 -1.17 15.35
CA ILE A 131 -0.35 -0.58 14.40
C ILE A 131 -0.18 0.94 14.29
N GLU A 132 -0.01 1.63 15.43
CA GLU A 132 0.17 3.09 15.44
C GLU A 132 1.48 3.51 14.77
N LYS A 133 2.57 2.80 15.07
CA LYS A 133 3.87 3.04 14.44
C LYS A 133 3.78 2.75 12.93
N GLY A 134 3.12 1.67 12.53
CA GLY A 134 2.87 1.32 11.14
C GLY A 134 2.16 2.44 10.38
N ARG A 135 1.05 2.94 10.91
CA ARG A 135 0.30 4.08 10.32
C ARG A 135 1.16 5.35 10.19
N ARG A 136 1.97 5.66 11.20
CA ARG A 136 2.89 6.81 11.15
C ARG A 136 3.96 6.63 10.07
N LEU A 137 4.51 5.42 9.94
CA LEU A 137 5.53 5.11 8.92
C LEU A 137 4.96 5.17 7.51
N ILE A 138 3.74 4.67 7.29
CA ILE A 138 3.03 4.77 6.00
C ILE A 138 2.93 6.24 5.59
N LYS A 139 2.42 7.12 6.47
CA LYS A 139 2.31 8.56 6.20
C LYS A 139 3.68 9.19 5.88
N ALA A 140 4.73 8.81 6.60
CA ALA A 140 6.08 9.28 6.34
C ALA A 140 6.59 8.85 4.95
N ARG A 141 6.30 7.62 4.53
CA ARG A 141 6.67 7.10 3.19
C ARG A 141 5.88 7.74 2.08
N GLU A 142 4.58 7.93 2.24
CA GLU A 142 3.75 8.69 1.28
C GLU A 142 4.29 10.10 1.06
N ASN A 143 4.65 10.80 2.14
CA ASN A 143 5.23 12.14 2.05
C ASN A 143 6.61 12.13 1.37
N ALA A 144 7.45 11.13 1.66
CA ALA A 144 8.73 10.97 0.98
C ALA A 144 8.56 10.71 -0.52
N ILE A 145 7.60 9.86 -0.91
CA ILE A 145 7.27 9.59 -2.32
C ILE A 145 6.81 10.88 -3.02
N LYS A 146 5.92 11.65 -2.39
CA LYS A 146 5.48 12.96 -2.91
C LYS A 146 6.67 13.89 -3.12
N GLY A 147 7.58 13.98 -2.15
CA GLY A 147 8.80 14.78 -2.26
C GLY A 147 9.69 14.38 -3.45
N VAL A 148 9.99 13.08 -3.59
CA VAL A 148 10.83 12.58 -4.70
C VAL A 148 10.15 12.79 -6.06
N LYS A 149 8.84 12.57 -6.16
CA LYS A 149 8.08 12.84 -7.39
C LYS A 149 8.16 14.31 -7.81
N LEU A 150 8.06 15.24 -6.86
CA LEU A 150 8.20 16.68 -7.15
C LEU A 150 9.61 17.02 -7.66
N LEU A 151 10.65 16.42 -7.07
CA LEU A 151 12.03 16.62 -7.52
C LEU A 151 12.26 16.06 -8.93
N LEU A 152 11.74 14.88 -9.24
CA LEU A 152 11.76 14.31 -10.58
C LEU A 152 11.04 15.19 -11.60
N ALA A 153 9.84 15.68 -11.28
CA ALA A 153 9.09 16.58 -12.15
C ALA A 153 9.86 17.89 -12.42
N LYS A 154 10.43 18.49 -11.36
CA LYS A 154 11.26 19.70 -11.50
C LYS A 154 12.49 19.44 -12.39
N ARG A 155 13.13 18.28 -12.26
CA ARG A 155 14.29 17.91 -13.08
C ARG A 155 13.92 17.72 -14.56
N ARG A 156 12.85 16.97 -14.84
CA ARG A 156 12.35 16.77 -16.21
C ARG A 156 12.02 18.09 -16.89
N ALA A 157 11.34 19.00 -16.17
CA ALA A 157 11.06 20.35 -16.68
C ALA A 157 12.32 21.20 -16.93
N ALA A 158 13.40 20.98 -16.18
CA ALA A 158 14.68 21.67 -16.43
C ALA A 158 15.38 21.12 -17.68
N THR A 159 15.40 19.79 -17.87
CA THR A 159 15.94 19.15 -19.07
C THR A 159 15.21 19.63 -20.33
N GLU A 160 13.88 19.70 -20.31
CA GLU A 160 13.07 20.22 -21.42
C GLU A 160 13.30 21.70 -21.73
N LYS A 161 13.75 22.50 -20.75
CA LYS A 161 14.11 23.91 -20.97
C LYS A 161 15.46 24.02 -21.66
N ASN A 162 16.48 23.30 -21.19
CA ASN A 162 17.80 23.28 -21.83
C ASN A 162 17.69 22.82 -23.30
N GLU A 163 16.94 21.74 -23.58
CA GLU A 163 16.72 21.26 -24.96
C GLU A 163 15.98 22.24 -25.89
N LYS A 164 15.26 23.22 -25.34
CA LYS A 164 14.61 24.27 -26.12
C LYS A 164 15.53 25.45 -26.36
N GLU A 165 16.34 25.81 -25.37
CA GLU A 165 17.36 26.87 -25.45
C GLU A 165 18.44 26.51 -26.49
N ASP A 166 18.99 25.28 -26.42
CA ASP A 166 19.98 24.78 -27.38
C ASP A 166 19.44 24.78 -28.82
N ARG A 167 18.15 24.45 -29.01
CA ARG A 167 17.50 24.48 -30.34
C ARG A 167 17.24 25.89 -30.88
N SER A 168 17.02 26.88 -30.01
CA SER A 168 16.88 28.27 -30.45
C SER A 168 18.21 28.90 -30.83
N ASP A 169 19.30 28.51 -30.17
CA ASP A 169 20.64 29.02 -30.47
C ASP A 169 21.16 28.47 -31.81
N GLU A 170 20.94 27.19 -32.13
CA GLU A 170 21.25 26.62 -33.46
C GLU A 170 20.49 27.32 -34.61
N GLN A 171 19.23 27.71 -34.38
CA GLN A 171 18.43 28.43 -35.38
C GLN A 171 18.89 29.87 -35.58
N ASN A 172 19.49 30.49 -34.56
CA ASN A 172 19.98 31.87 -34.62
C ASN A 172 21.38 31.96 -35.25
N GLU A 173 22.26 30.97 -35.01
CA GLU A 173 23.57 30.91 -35.68
C GLU A 173 23.45 30.66 -37.20
N GLY A 174 22.41 29.94 -37.65
CA GLY A 174 22.14 29.71 -39.07
C GLY A 174 21.77 30.97 -39.89
N LEU A 175 21.34 32.05 -39.26
CA LEU A 175 21.00 33.32 -39.94
C LEU A 175 22.10 34.40 -39.85
N GLY A 176 23.12 34.24 -39.01
CA GLY A 176 24.18 35.25 -38.80
C GLY A 176 25.35 35.24 -39.82
N GLY A 177 25.41 34.23 -40.68
CA GLY A 177 26.57 33.93 -41.55
C GLY A 177 26.50 34.44 -43.00
N ARG A 178 26.16 35.71 -43.24
CA ARG A 178 26.48 36.40 -44.52
C ARG A 178 26.88 37.85 -44.28
N ARG A 179 28.07 38.09 -43.70
CA ARG A 179 28.73 39.39 -43.83
C ARG A 179 29.25 39.52 -45.25
N SER A 180 28.45 40.14 -46.12
CA SER A 180 28.90 40.60 -47.43
C SER A 180 30.03 41.63 -47.23
N SER A 181 31.26 41.21 -47.48
CA SER A 181 32.40 42.11 -47.63
C SER A 181 32.21 42.93 -48.92
N VAL A 182 31.57 44.08 -48.80
CA VAL A 182 31.53 45.08 -49.87
C VAL A 182 32.85 45.86 -49.80
N CYS A 183 33.78 45.54 -50.70
CA CYS A 183 34.97 46.37 -50.95
C CYS A 183 34.54 47.67 -51.65
N PRO A 184 35.11 48.84 -51.28
CA PRO A 184 34.89 50.08 -52.02
C PRO A 184 35.79 50.11 -53.28
N PRO A 185 35.34 50.70 -54.40
CA PRO A 185 36.19 50.90 -55.57
C PRO A 185 37.13 52.09 -55.34
N SER A 186 38.43 51.86 -55.52
CA SER A 186 39.45 52.91 -55.65
C SER A 186 39.46 53.47 -57.08
N ALA A 187 39.67 54.79 -57.17
CA ALA A 187 39.63 55.66 -58.36
C ALA A 187 40.45 55.20 -59.57
#